data_AF-A0A4Y2I3H5-F1
#
_entry.id   AF-A0A4Y2I3H5-F1
#
_cell.length_a   1.000
_cell.length_b   1.000
_cell.length_c   1.000
_cell.angle_alpha   90.00
_cell.angle_beta   90.00
_cell.angle_gamma   90.00
#
_symmetry.space_group_name_H-M   'P 1'
#
loop_
_entity.id
_entity.type
_entity.pdbx_description
1 polymer ?
#
loop_
_entity_poly.entity_id
_entity_poly.type
_entity_poly.pdbx_seq_one_letter_code
_entity_poly.pdbx_strand_id
1 'polypeptide(L)'
;MPVLHPPSSLDDILSDSEDGDTLPHKDESSSDFSADEGPQPFSQSELNDPIRDLGLSKDGAELLGSRLKNKNLLTPGTSFS
;
A
#
# COMPACT_ATOMS: atom_id res chain seq x y z
N MET A 1 40.32 16.11 -29.60
CA MET A 1 39.02 15.77 -28.97
C MET A 1 38.22 15.02 -30.02
N PRO A 2 37.85 13.74 -29.82
CA PRO A 2 37.00 13.04 -30.77
C PRO A 2 35.56 13.58 -30.66
N VAL A 3 34.89 13.71 -31.79
CA VAL A 3 33.51 14.20 -31.88
C VAL A 3 32.58 12.99 -31.89
N LEU A 4 31.59 12.96 -31.00
CA LEU A 4 30.58 11.90 -30.93
C LEU A 4 29.55 12.08 -32.05
N HIS A 5 29.36 11.03 -32.86
CA HIS A 5 28.32 10.95 -33.89
C HIS A 5 27.02 10.41 -33.27
N PRO A 6 25.85 10.95 -33.64
CA PRO A 6 24.57 10.39 -33.23
C PRO A 6 24.28 9.07 -33.97
N PRO A 7 23.63 8.09 -33.32
CA PRO A 7 23.31 6.81 -33.95
C PRO A 7 22.28 6.99 -35.07
N SER A 8 22.46 6.23 -36.15
CA SER A 8 21.66 6.37 -37.38
C SER A 8 20.49 5.37 -37.47
N SER A 9 20.46 4.35 -36.61
CA SER A 9 19.32 3.44 -36.42
C SER A 9 19.20 3.03 -34.96
N LEU A 10 17.99 2.63 -34.53
CA LEU A 10 17.73 2.19 -33.14
C LEU A 10 18.42 0.85 -32.80
N ASP A 11 18.88 0.11 -33.81
CA ASP A 11 19.56 -1.18 -33.64
C ASP A 11 20.97 -1.04 -33.04
N ASP A 12 21.61 0.14 -33.18
CA ASP A 12 22.93 0.43 -32.61
C ASP A 12 22.92 0.57 -31.08
N ILE A 13 21.75 0.83 -30.46
CA ILE A 13 21.62 1.03 -29.01
C ILE A 13 21.52 -0.32 -28.27
N LEU A 14 21.12 -1.38 -28.96
CA LEU A 14 20.81 -2.68 -28.35
C LEU A 14 21.96 -3.70 -28.43
N SER A 15 23.09 -3.35 -29.05
CA SER A 15 24.16 -4.32 -29.37
C SER A 15 25.36 -4.32 -28.42
N ASP A 16 25.25 -3.77 -27.20
CA ASP A 16 26.33 -3.85 -26.21
C ASP A 16 25.81 -4.00 -24.77
N SER A 17 25.37 -5.21 -24.41
CA SER A 17 25.69 -5.84 -23.13
C SER A 17 25.11 -7.26 -23.09
N GLU A 18 25.81 -8.24 -23.65
CA GLU A 18 25.64 -9.63 -23.24
C GLU A 18 26.53 -9.85 -22.00
N ASP A 19 26.04 -9.43 -20.83
CA ASP A 19 26.56 -9.89 -19.54
C ASP A 19 25.47 -10.74 -18.91
N GLY A 20 25.62 -12.04 -19.08
CA GLY A 20 24.72 -13.05 -18.54
C GLY A 20 24.84 -13.13 -17.03
N ASP A 21 24.19 -12.23 -16.31
CA ASP A 21 23.75 -12.46 -14.92
C ASP A 21 22.71 -11.40 -14.52
N THR A 22 21.46 -11.54 -14.97
CA THR A 22 20.36 -10.75 -14.39
C THR A 22 19.30 -11.70 -13.89
N LEU A 23 19.54 -12.08 -12.64
CA LEU A 23 18.64 -12.45 -11.55
C LEU A 23 17.49 -13.41 -11.93
N PRO A 24 17.32 -14.54 -11.23
CA PRO A 24 16.08 -15.29 -11.36
C PRO A 24 14.94 -14.29 -11.16
N HIS A 25 14.04 -14.21 -12.14
CA HIS A 25 12.74 -13.59 -11.98
C HIS A 25 12.12 -14.31 -10.80
N LYS A 26 12.43 -13.81 -9.61
CA LYS A 26 11.69 -14.07 -8.41
C LYS A 26 10.36 -13.50 -8.83
N ASP A 27 9.49 -14.41 -9.31
CA ASP A 27 8.07 -14.30 -9.14
C ASP A 27 7.97 -13.70 -7.75
N GLU A 28 7.77 -12.38 -7.71
CA GLU A 28 7.36 -11.67 -6.53
C GLU A 28 6.10 -12.43 -6.19
N SER A 29 6.28 -13.46 -5.37
CA SER A 29 5.23 -14.29 -4.85
C SER A 29 4.33 -13.24 -4.28
N SER A 30 3.26 -12.97 -5.02
CA SER A 30 2.19 -12.06 -4.67
C SER A 30 1.53 -12.76 -3.50
N SER A 31 2.27 -12.76 -2.39
CA SER A 31 2.03 -13.54 -1.22
C SER A 31 0.82 -12.92 -0.62
N ASP A 32 -0.32 -13.52 -0.95
CA ASP A 32 -1.55 -13.44 -0.20
C ASP A 32 -1.98 -12.02 0.17
N PHE A 33 -2.13 -11.13 -0.83
CA PHE A 33 -3.35 -10.33 -0.81
C PHE A 33 -4.52 -11.30 -1.10
N SER A 34 -4.80 -12.21 -0.16
CA SER A 34 -6.16 -12.68 0.00
C SER A 34 -6.93 -11.45 0.46
N ALA A 35 -7.26 -10.58 -0.49
CA ALA A 35 -8.28 -9.59 -0.29
C ALA A 35 -9.53 -10.41 -0.04
N ASP A 36 -9.83 -10.66 1.24
CA ASP A 36 -11.20 -10.87 1.63
C ASP A 36 -11.95 -9.71 0.99
N GLU A 37 -12.72 -10.00 -0.07
CA GLU A 37 -13.26 -8.98 -0.98
C GLU A 37 -14.38 -8.15 -0.29
N GLY A 38 -14.57 -8.39 1.01
CA GLY A 38 -15.49 -7.72 1.89
C GLY A 38 -14.87 -6.55 2.67
N PRO A 39 -15.72 -5.75 3.33
CA PRO A 39 -15.26 -4.73 4.24
C PRO A 39 -14.48 -5.37 5.39
N GLN A 40 -13.27 -4.87 5.67
CA GLN A 40 -12.52 -5.25 6.86
C GLN A 40 -12.91 -4.31 8.01
N PRO A 41 -13.76 -4.75 8.95
CA PRO A 41 -14.18 -3.90 10.06
C PRO A 41 -13.04 -3.73 11.07
N PHE A 42 -12.92 -2.53 11.62
CA PHE A 42 -11.98 -2.25 12.69
C PHE A 42 -12.46 -2.83 14.02
N SER A 43 -11.52 -3.41 14.77
CA SER A 43 -11.69 -3.82 16.17
C SER A 43 -11.47 -2.64 17.12
N GLN A 44 -11.93 -2.77 18.36
CA GLN A 44 -11.77 -1.73 19.39
C GLN A 44 -10.31 -1.33 19.59
N SER A 45 -9.41 -2.30 19.73
CA SER A 45 -7.98 -2.07 19.94
C SER A 45 -7.33 -1.34 18.76
N GLU A 46 -7.71 -1.73 17.54
CA GLU A 46 -7.20 -1.14 16.30
C GLU A 46 -7.66 0.31 16.11
N LEU A 47 -8.76 0.72 16.75
CA LEU A 47 -9.22 2.11 16.75
C LEU A 47 -8.63 2.94 17.88
N ASN A 48 -8.31 2.33 19.02
CA ASN A 48 -7.73 3.03 20.15
C ASN A 48 -6.35 3.62 19.84
N ASP A 49 -5.53 2.93 19.03
CA ASP A 49 -4.22 3.43 18.61
C ASP A 49 -4.34 4.71 17.76
N PRO A 50 -5.12 4.74 16.67
CA PRO A 50 -5.41 5.96 15.92
C PRO A 50 -6.01 7.09 16.75
N ILE A 51 -6.94 6.80 17.68
CA ILE A 51 -7.54 7.83 18.54
C ILE A 51 -6.47 8.54 19.37
N ARG A 52 -5.50 7.79 19.92
CA ARG A 52 -4.39 8.34 20.70
C ARG A 52 -3.34 9.03 19.83
N ASP A 53 -2.94 8.39 18.74
CA ASP A 53 -1.88 8.90 17.84
C ASP A 53 -2.29 10.21 17.18
N LEU A 54 -3.58 10.35 16.85
CA LEU A 54 -4.16 11.58 16.31
C LEU A 54 -4.59 12.57 17.40
N GLY A 55 -4.49 12.20 18.68
CA GLY A 55 -4.86 13.05 19.81
C GLY A 55 -6.32 13.50 19.78
N LEU A 56 -7.24 12.63 19.36
CA LEU A 56 -8.66 12.97 19.25
C LEU A 56 -9.25 13.27 20.62
N SER A 57 -10.04 14.34 20.71
CA SER A 57 -10.90 14.57 21.87
C SER A 57 -11.98 13.49 21.94
N LYS A 58 -12.65 13.35 23.09
CA LYS A 58 -13.77 12.42 23.27
C LYS A 58 -14.82 12.58 22.17
N ASP A 59 -15.23 13.83 21.89
CA ASP A 59 -16.23 14.12 20.86
C ASP A 59 -15.71 13.78 19.45
N GLY A 60 -14.40 13.93 19.21
CA GLY A 60 -13.76 13.53 17.96
C GLY A 60 -13.74 12.01 17.77
N ALA A 61 -13.46 11.26 18.84
CA ALA A 61 -13.50 9.81 18.85
C ALA A 61 -14.93 9.27 18.63
N GLU A 62 -15.93 9.88 19.28
CA GLU A 62 -17.35 9.55 19.09
C GLU A 62 -17.82 9.84 17.65
N LEU A 63 -17.39 10.96 17.05
CA LEU A 63 -17.71 11.31 15.67
C LEU A 63 -17.06 10.33 14.69
N LEU A 64 -15.78 10.00 14.88
CA LEU A 64 -15.07 9.00 14.08
C LEU A 64 -15.79 7.66 14.16
N GLY A 65 -16.11 7.21 15.37
CA GLY A 65 -16.84 5.98 15.62
C GLY A 65 -18.20 5.93 14.94
N SER A 66 -18.97 7.00 15.04
CA SER A 66 -20.27 7.12 14.35
C SER A 66 -20.12 7.02 12.82
N ARG A 67 -19.09 7.63 12.24
CA ARG A 67 -18.82 7.54 10.79
C ARG A 67 -18.45 6.13 10.36
N LEU A 68 -17.60 5.43 11.13
CA LEU A 68 -17.21 4.05 10.85
C LEU A 68 -18.40 3.09 10.99
N LYS A 69 -19.24 3.28 12.01
CA LYS A 69 -20.46 2.51 12.24
C LYS A 69 -21.42 2.62 11.05
N ASN A 70 -21.65 3.85 10.57
CA ASN A 70 -22.55 4.10 9.43
C ASN A 70 -22.07 3.44 8.12
N LYS A 71 -20.76 3.15 8.02
CA LYS A 71 -20.16 2.45 6.88
C LYS A 71 -20.03 0.94 7.09
N ASN A 72 -20.54 0.39 8.20
CA ASN A 72 -20.35 -1.00 8.60
C ASN A 72 -18.87 -1.42 8.68
N LEU A 73 -17.98 -0.48 9.03
CA LEU A 73 -16.54 -0.71 9.16
C LEU A 73 -16.12 -0.96 10.62
N LEU A 74 -17.04 -1.43 11.45
CA LEU A 74 -16.77 -1.71 12.85
C LEU A 74 -17.21 -3.12 13.19
N THR A 75 -16.41 -3.79 14.03
CA THR A 75 -16.85 -5.06 14.58
C THR A 75 -18.05 -4.82 15.51
N PRO A 76 -19.05 -5.72 15.50
CA PRO A 76 -20.19 -5.61 16.40
C PRO A 76 -19.74 -5.51 17.87
N GLY A 77 -20.30 -4.56 18.62
CA GLY A 77 -19.99 -4.37 20.04
C GLY A 77 -18.80 -3.45 20.35
N THR A 78 -18.21 -2.80 19.35
CA THR A 78 -17.25 -1.71 19.54
C THR A 78 -17.92 -0.48 20.17
N SER A 79 -17.23 0.14 21.13
CA SER A 79 -17.70 1.29 21.91
C SER A 79 -16.64 2.37 21.99
N PHE A 80 -17.04 3.63 22.00
CA PHE A 80 -16.13 4.78 22.03
C PHE A 80 -16.16 5.31 23.46
N SER A 81 -15.04 5.26 24.18
CA SER A 81 -14.89 5.77 25.55
C SER A 81 -13.55 6.45 25.73
#